data_AF-A0A6G3WLY0-F1
#
_entry.id   AF-A0A6G3WLY0-F1
#
_cell.length_a   1.000
_cell.length_b   1.000
_cell.length_c   1.000
_cell.angle_alpha   90.00
_cell.angle_beta   90.00
_cell.angle_gamma   90.00
#
_symmetry.space_group_name_H-M   'P 1'
#
loop_
_entity.id
_entity.type
_entity.pdbx_description
1 polymer ?
#
loop_
_entity_poly.entity_id
_entity_poly.type
_entity_poly.pdbx_seq_one_letter_code
_entity_poly.pdbx_strand_id
1 'polypeptide(L)' 'MIDARRLRILRAVADHRTVTAAAAALYLTPSAVSQQLAAL' A
#
# COMPACT_ATOMS: atom_id res chain seq x y z
N MET A 1 2.54 -0.54 18.51
CA MET A 1 1.22 -0.03 18.09
C MET A 1 1.08 -0.32 16.61
N ILE A 2 0.13 -1.18 16.22
CA ILE A 2 -0.04 -1.56 14.80
C ILE A 2 -0.68 -0.38 14.06
N ASP A 3 -0.04 0.07 12.98
CA ASP A 3 -0.50 1.21 12.21
C ASP A 3 -1.60 0.79 11.23
N ALA A 4 -2.81 1.32 11.39
CA ALA A 4 -3.94 1.01 10.52
C ALA A 4 -3.68 1.41 9.05
N ARG A 5 -2.75 2.33 8.80
CA ARG A 5 -2.32 2.69 7.44
C ARG A 5 -1.51 1.56 6.81
N ARG A 6 -0.59 0.93 7.57
CA ARG A 6 0.22 -0.22 7.13
C ARG A 6 -0.65 -1.41 6.75
N LEU A 7 -1.66 -1.72 7.57
CA LEU A 7 -2.59 -2.81 7.28
C LEU A 7 -3.41 -2.58 5.99
N ARG A 8 -3.86 -1.34 5.75
CA ARG A 8 -4.60 -1.00 4.52
C ARG A 8 -3.75 -1.15 3.26
N ILE A 9 -2.47 -0.81 3.33
CA ILE A 9 -1.54 -0.95 2.21
C ILE A 9 -1.27 -2.42 1.91
N LEU A 10 -1.00 -3.22 2.93
CA LEU A 10 -0.83 -4.67 2.79
C LEU A 10 -2.07 -5.32 2.19
N ARG A 11 -3.26 -4.92 2.64
CA ARG A 11 -4.53 -5.41 2.09
C ARG A 11 -4.71 -5.02 0.63
N ALA A 12 -4.48 -3.75 0.29
CA ALA A 12 -4.60 -3.27 -1.09
C ALA A 12 -3.61 -3.98 -2.02
N VAL A 13 -2.37 -4.24 -1.59
CA VAL A 13 -1.37 -4.97 -2.39
C VAL A 13 -1.77 -6.45 -2.55
N ALA A 14 -2.32 -7.08 -1.51
CA ALA A 14 -2.83 -8.43 -1.60
C ALA A 14 -4.04 -8.55 -2.54
N ASP A 15 -4.96 -7.58 -2.50
CA ASP A 15 -6.19 -7.56 -3.29
C ASP A 15 -5.92 -7.19 -4.76
N HIS A 16 -5.00 -6.25 -5.01
CA HIS A 16 -4.72 -5.70 -6.35
C HIS A 16 -3.50 -6.34 -7.05
N ARG A 17 -2.77 -7.24 -6.36
CA ARG A 17 -1.61 -8.03 -6.85
C ARG A 17 -0.42 -7.22 -7.37
N THR A 18 -0.55 -5.90 -7.49
CA THR A 18 0.49 -4.98 -7.97
C THR A 18 0.46 -3.69 -7.16
N VAL A 19 1.63 -3.06 -7.01
CA VAL A 19 1.79 -1.79 -6.28
C VAL A 19 1.04 -0.66 -6.99
N THR A 20 1.05 -0.64 -8.33
CA THR A 20 0.39 0.39 -9.13
C THR A 20 -1.13 0.37 -8.96
N ALA A 21 -1.74 -0.81 -9.01
CA ALA A 21 -3.19 -0.93 -8.83
C ALA A 21 -3.61 -0.65 -7.37
N ALA A 22 -2.79 -1.06 -6.39
CA ALA A 22 -3.02 -0.69 -4.99
C ALA A 22 -2.92 0.83 -4.77
N ALA A 23 -1.97 1.50 -5.42
CA ALA A 23 -1.81 2.95 -5.36
C ALA A 23 -3.03 3.68 -5.95
N ALA A 24 -3.54 3.21 -7.10
CA ALA A 24 -4.76 3.75 -7.70
C ALA A 24 -5.98 3.61 -6.78
N ALA A 25 -6.15 2.46 -6.12
CA ALA A 25 -7.26 2.21 -5.19
C ALA A 25 -7.17 3.06 -3.91
N LEU A 26 -5.96 3.43 -3.49
CA LEU A 26 -5.72 4.24 -2.29
C LEU A 26 -5.56 5.74 -2.59
N TYR A 27 -5.70 6.17 -3.85
CA TYR A 27 -5.42 7.54 -4.32
C TYR A 27 -4.01 8.03 -3.92
N LEU A 28 -3.03 7.13 -4.01
CA LEU A 28 -1.62 7.38 -3.72
C LEU A 28 -0.77 7.24 -4.98
N THR A 29 0.48 7.70 -4.91
CA THR A 29 1.48 7.41 -5.93
C THR A 29 2.06 6.00 -5.72
N PRO A 30 2.46 5.27 -6.79
CA PRO A 30 3.12 3.98 -6.64
C PRO A 30 4.37 4.05 -5.75
N SER A 31 5.12 5.15 -5.84
CA SER A 31 6.30 5.40 -5.01
C SER A 31 5.96 5.52 -3.52
N ALA A 32 4.86 6.17 -3.16
CA ALA A 32 4.42 6.28 -1.78
C ALA A 32 4.06 4.91 -1.18
N VAL A 33 3.41 4.05 -1.98
CA VAL A 33 3.09 2.67 -1.59
C VAL A 33 4.38 1.85 -1.41
N SER A 34 5.33 1.92 -2.35
CA SER A 34 6.62 1.25 -2.23
C SER A 34 7.41 1.70 -1.00
N GLN A 35 7.44 2.99 -0.70
CA GLN A 35 8.12 3.50 0.50
C GLN A 35 7.44 3.02 1.79
N GLN A 36 6.12 2.94 1.82
CA GLN A 36 5.40 2.42 2.98
C GLN A 36 5.60 0.92 3.16
N LEU A 37 5.72 0.16 2.07
CA LEU A 37 6.09 -1.25 2.11
C LEU A 37 7.53 -1.46 2.58
N ALA A 38 8.47 -0.61 2.15
CA ALA A 38 9.86 -0.67 2.59
C ALA A 38 10.06 -0.25 4.06
N ALA A 39 9.11 0.51 4.62
CA ALA A 39 9.10 0.94 6.02
C ALA A 39 8.38 -0.03 6.97
N LEU A 40 7.83 -1.14 6.45
CA LEU A 40 7.33 -2.27 7.24
C LEU A 40 8.50 -3.05 7.85
#